data_AF-A0A067HBT0-F1
#
_entry.id   AF-A0A067HBT0-F1
#
_cell.length_a   1.000
_cell.length_b   1.000
_cell.length_c   1.000
_cell.angle_alpha   90.00
_cell.angle_beta   90.00
_cell.angle_gamma   90.00
#
_symmetry.space_group_name_H-M   'P 1'
#
loop_
_entity.id
_entity.type
_entity.pdbx_description
1 polymer ?
#
loop_
_entity_poly.entity_id
_entity_poly.type
_entity_poly.pdbx_seq_one_letter_code
_entity_poly.pdbx_strand_id
1 'polypeptide(L)'
;MASHSALAPSRIPAITRIPSKTTHSFPTQCSTKRLDVAEFAGLRANAGATYATGARDASFFDAVTAQLTPKVAAGSVPVKKETVAKLKVAINGFGRIGRNFLRCWHGRKDSPLDVVVVNDSGGVKNASHLLKYDSLLGTFKADVKIVDNETISVDGKLIKVVSNRDPLQLPWAELGIDIVIEGTGVFVDGPGAGKHIQAGAKKVIITAPAKGADIPTYVVGVNEKDYDHEVANIVSNASCTTNCLAPFVKVMDEELGKQSDLLNDHSVN
;
A
#
# COMPACT_ATOMS: atom_id res chain seq x y z
N MET A 1 32.84 17.99 55.62
CA MET A 1 31.59 17.71 56.35
C MET A 1 30.77 16.78 55.50
N ALA A 2 30.64 15.53 55.92
CA ALA A 2 29.81 14.53 55.25
C ALA A 2 28.39 14.60 55.83
N SER A 3 27.37 14.55 54.97
CA SER A 3 26.01 14.18 55.36
C SER A 3 25.30 13.48 54.21
N HIS A 4 25.01 12.20 54.45
CA HIS A 4 24.10 11.34 53.70
C HIS A 4 22.62 11.72 53.99
N SER A 5 21.74 11.52 53.00
CA SER A 5 20.34 11.10 53.19
C SER A 5 19.84 10.61 51.83
N ALA A 6 19.79 9.30 51.55
CA ALA A 6 18.84 8.28 52.02
C ALA A 6 17.44 8.41 51.40
N LEU A 7 17.17 7.54 50.42
CA LEU A 7 15.87 7.25 49.83
C LEU A 7 14.92 6.63 50.86
N ALA A 8 13.62 6.94 50.75
CA ALA A 8 12.53 6.17 51.35
C ALA A 8 11.46 5.84 50.28
N PRO A 9 10.89 4.62 50.27
CA PRO A 9 10.04 4.11 49.20
C PRO A 9 8.54 4.42 49.41
N SER A 10 7.82 4.70 48.32
CA SER A 10 6.36 4.87 48.33
C SER A 10 5.65 3.51 48.37
N ARG A 11 4.81 3.32 49.40
CA ARG A 11 3.91 2.16 49.55
C ARG A 11 2.64 2.36 48.72
N ILE A 12 2.27 1.30 48.00
CA ILE A 12 0.97 1.11 47.34
C ILE A 12 -0.07 0.71 48.40
N PRO A 13 -1.29 1.28 48.42
CA PRO A 13 -2.42 0.68 49.09
C PRO A 13 -3.32 -0.10 48.12
N ALA A 14 -3.71 -1.30 48.57
CA ALA A 14 -4.61 -2.22 47.90
C ALA A 14 -6.09 -1.94 48.25
N ILE A 15 -6.96 -2.19 47.26
CA ILE A 15 -8.34 -2.70 47.33
C ILE A 15 -9.36 -1.96 48.21
N THR A 16 -10.34 -1.33 47.55
CA THR A 16 -11.68 -1.10 48.10
C THR A 16 -12.77 -1.35 47.04
N ARG A 17 -13.37 -2.53 47.16
CA ARG A 17 -14.80 -2.93 47.04
C ARG A 17 -15.76 -2.16 46.10
N ILE A 18 -16.27 -2.93 45.13
CA ILE A 18 -17.41 -2.67 44.23
C ILE A 18 -18.76 -2.64 44.99
N PRO A 19 -19.72 -1.78 44.64
CA PRO A 19 -21.14 -2.02 44.84
C PRO A 19 -21.85 -2.39 43.54
N SER A 20 -22.73 -3.38 43.65
CA SER A 20 -23.55 -4.00 42.61
C SER A 20 -24.90 -3.30 42.40
N LYS A 21 -25.45 -3.50 41.18
CA LYS A 21 -26.87 -3.42 40.75
C LYS A 21 -27.31 -2.14 40.03
N THR A 22 -27.50 -2.28 38.72
CA THR A 22 -28.68 -1.78 38.01
C THR A 22 -28.96 -2.71 36.84
N THR A 23 -30.06 -3.44 36.94
CA THR A 23 -30.58 -4.37 35.94
C THR A 23 -31.32 -3.54 34.88
N HIS A 24 -30.79 -3.46 33.67
CA HIS A 24 -31.53 -2.94 32.51
C HIS A 24 -31.95 -4.14 31.64
N SER A 25 -33.26 -4.39 31.63
CA SER A 25 -33.91 -5.36 30.73
C SER A 25 -34.09 -4.74 29.36
N PHE A 26 -33.49 -5.33 28.33
CA PHE A 26 -33.76 -5.00 26.94
C PHE A 26 -34.95 -5.82 26.42
N PRO A 27 -35.97 -5.21 25.79
CA PRO A 27 -36.99 -5.97 25.11
C PRO A 27 -36.44 -6.54 23.80
N THR A 28 -36.58 -7.86 23.65
CA THR A 28 -36.32 -8.62 22.43
C THR A 28 -37.49 -8.39 21.46
N GLN A 29 -37.26 -7.67 20.36
CA GLN A 29 -38.13 -7.80 19.18
C GLN A 29 -37.29 -8.14 17.96
N CYS A 30 -37.38 -9.42 17.60
CA CYS A 30 -36.94 -9.98 16.35
C CYS A 30 -37.92 -9.53 15.26
N SER A 31 -37.45 -8.79 14.26
CA SER A 31 -38.18 -8.54 13.01
C SER A 31 -37.29 -8.96 11.84
N THR A 32 -37.54 -10.16 11.34
CA THR A 32 -37.01 -10.67 10.08
C THR A 32 -37.63 -9.89 8.91
N LYS A 33 -36.84 -9.05 8.23
CA LYS A 33 -37.15 -8.61 6.88
C LYS A 33 -36.10 -9.15 5.91
N ARG A 34 -36.52 -10.14 5.11
CA ARG A 34 -35.83 -10.57 3.89
C ARG A 34 -35.76 -9.38 2.95
N LEU A 35 -34.56 -9.01 2.51
CA LEU A 35 -34.37 -8.14 1.35
C LEU A 35 -34.16 -9.04 0.12
N ASP A 36 -35.05 -8.84 -0.84
CA ASP A 36 -35.09 -9.52 -2.13
C ASP A 36 -34.07 -8.86 -3.08
N VAL A 37 -33.30 -9.67 -3.81
CA VAL A 37 -32.28 -9.21 -4.76
C VAL A 37 -32.75 -9.56 -6.16
N ALA A 38 -33.36 -8.57 -6.81
CA ALA A 38 -33.65 -8.52 -8.24
C ALA A 38 -33.08 -7.18 -8.75
N GLU A 39 -32.48 -7.00 -9.91
CA GLU A 39 -32.10 -7.86 -11.04
C GLU A 39 -31.23 -6.92 -11.91
N PHE A 40 -29.99 -7.31 -12.24
CA PHE A 40 -29.09 -6.51 -13.07
C PHE A 40 -29.28 -6.92 -14.54
N ALA A 41 -30.23 -6.29 -15.24
CA ALA A 41 -30.50 -6.55 -16.66
C ALA A 41 -30.04 -5.37 -17.51
N GLY A 42 -28.88 -5.52 -18.15
CA GLY A 42 -28.28 -4.50 -19.00
C GLY A 42 -27.45 -5.08 -20.14
N LEU A 43 -28.06 -5.88 -21.01
CA LEU A 43 -27.48 -6.29 -22.29
C LEU A 43 -28.58 -6.33 -23.37
N ARG A 44 -28.64 -5.26 -24.17
CA ARG A 44 -29.43 -5.23 -25.41
C ARG A 44 -28.80 -6.17 -26.43
N ALA A 45 -29.63 -7.06 -26.96
CA ALA A 45 -29.34 -7.88 -28.12
C ALA A 45 -29.26 -7.00 -29.39
N ASN A 46 -28.26 -7.24 -30.22
CA ASN A 46 -28.29 -6.83 -31.62
C ASN A 46 -28.30 -8.09 -32.50
N ALA A 47 -29.32 -8.17 -33.34
CA ALA A 47 -29.61 -9.23 -34.27
C ALA A 47 -28.63 -9.24 -35.45
N GLY A 48 -28.35 -10.44 -35.99
CA GLY A 48 -27.69 -10.59 -37.28
C GLY A 48 -26.96 -11.93 -37.44
N ALA A 49 -27.68 -13.05 -37.48
CA ALA A 49 -27.12 -14.31 -37.97
C ALA A 49 -28.14 -15.01 -38.87
N THR A 50 -27.87 -15.01 -40.17
CA THR A 50 -28.58 -15.77 -41.19
C THR A 50 -28.21 -17.24 -41.09
N TYR A 51 -29.21 -18.12 -40.95
CA TYR A 51 -29.07 -19.57 -40.96
C TYR A 51 -28.85 -20.09 -42.38
N ALA A 52 -27.79 -20.88 -42.58
CA ALA A 52 -27.64 -21.75 -43.74
C ALA A 52 -28.10 -23.17 -43.37
N THR A 53 -29.02 -23.70 -44.16
CA THR A 53 -29.59 -25.05 -44.03
C THR A 53 -28.76 -26.07 -44.81
N GLY A 54 -28.34 -27.17 -44.17
CA GLY A 54 -27.93 -28.40 -44.86
C GLY A 54 -26.85 -29.23 -44.16
N ALA A 55 -27.29 -30.35 -43.53
CA ALA A 55 -26.65 -31.67 -43.35
C ALA A 55 -25.11 -31.74 -43.11
N ARG A 56 -24.53 -32.46 -42.15
CA ARG A 56 -24.92 -33.57 -41.25
C ARG A 56 -23.82 -33.66 -40.17
N ASP A 57 -24.20 -34.06 -38.95
CA ASP A 57 -23.38 -34.50 -37.80
C ASP A 57 -21.97 -33.91 -37.64
N ALA A 58 -21.90 -32.71 -37.04
CA ALA A 58 -20.71 -32.22 -36.37
C ALA A 58 -21.00 -32.16 -34.86
N SER A 59 -20.12 -32.74 -34.05
CA SER A 59 -20.27 -32.71 -32.60
C SER A 59 -20.12 -31.27 -32.09
N PHE A 60 -20.82 -30.92 -31.01
CA PHE A 60 -20.73 -29.58 -30.38
C PHE A 60 -19.27 -29.14 -30.11
N PHE A 61 -18.36 -30.10 -29.92
CA PHE A 61 -16.93 -29.87 -29.71
C PHE A 61 -16.17 -29.42 -30.97
N ASP A 62 -16.58 -29.86 -32.16
CA ASP A 62 -15.95 -29.47 -33.43
C ASP A 62 -16.26 -28.01 -33.79
N ALA A 63 -17.49 -27.56 -33.51
CA ALA A 63 -17.90 -26.18 -33.72
C ALA A 63 -17.16 -25.18 -32.81
N VAL A 64 -16.86 -25.58 -31.56
CA VAL A 64 -16.11 -24.76 -30.61
C VAL A 64 -14.62 -24.71 -30.95
N THR A 65 -14.07 -25.80 -31.48
CA THR A 65 -12.66 -25.88 -31.88
C THR A 65 -12.38 -25.07 -33.15
N ALA A 66 -13.33 -25.02 -34.09
CA ALA A 66 -13.24 -24.16 -35.28
C ALA A 66 -13.28 -22.65 -34.96
N GLN A 67 -13.84 -22.26 -33.81
CA GLN A 67 -13.86 -20.86 -33.36
C GLN A 67 -12.61 -20.44 -32.57
N LEU A 68 -11.71 -21.38 -32.23
CA LEU A 68 -10.54 -21.14 -31.37
C LEU A 68 -9.18 -21.24 -32.07
N THR A 69 -9.13 -21.43 -33.39
CA THR A 69 -7.86 -21.36 -34.12
C THR A 69 -7.44 -19.89 -34.35
N PRO A 70 -6.32 -19.41 -33.79
CA PRO A 70 -5.81 -18.10 -34.16
C PRO A 70 -5.20 -18.21 -35.56
N LYS A 71 -5.73 -17.44 -36.50
CA LYS A 71 -5.12 -17.23 -37.81
C LYS A 71 -3.80 -16.50 -37.59
N VAL A 72 -2.67 -17.22 -37.70
CA VAL A 72 -1.34 -16.63 -37.71
C VAL A 72 -1.21 -15.78 -38.96
N ALA A 73 -1.45 -14.48 -38.82
CA ALA A 73 -1.06 -13.49 -39.80
C ALA A 73 0.41 -13.13 -39.56
N ALA A 74 1.27 -13.55 -40.47
CA ALA A 74 2.65 -13.10 -40.57
C ALA A 74 2.67 -11.58 -40.79
N GLY A 75 3.50 -10.88 -40.02
CA GLY A 75 3.72 -9.43 -40.14
C GLY A 75 3.44 -8.66 -38.86
N SER A 76 4.20 -8.92 -37.79
CA SER A 76 4.20 -8.05 -36.62
C SER A 76 4.95 -6.76 -36.93
N VAL A 77 4.21 -5.72 -37.33
CA VAL A 77 4.66 -4.34 -37.19
C VAL A 77 5.03 -4.13 -35.72
N PRO A 78 6.18 -3.52 -35.39
CA PRO A 78 6.52 -3.24 -34.00
C PRO A 78 5.48 -2.25 -33.48
N VAL A 79 4.51 -2.75 -32.71
CA VAL A 79 3.60 -1.92 -31.94
C VAL A 79 4.48 -1.19 -30.95
N LYS A 80 4.74 0.09 -31.23
CA LYS A 80 5.42 1.01 -30.34
C LYS A 80 4.55 1.10 -29.11
N LYS A 81 4.88 0.30 -28.09
CA LYS A 81 4.20 0.27 -26.81
C LYS A 81 4.25 1.71 -26.28
N GLU A 82 3.10 2.31 -26.03
CA GLU A 82 2.98 3.64 -25.49
C GLU A 82 3.79 3.70 -24.19
N THR A 83 4.95 4.34 -24.23
CA THR A 83 5.81 4.50 -23.07
C THR A 83 5.22 5.61 -22.22
N VAL A 84 4.25 5.26 -21.38
CA VAL A 84 3.91 6.10 -20.23
C VAL A 84 5.19 6.22 -19.40
N ALA A 85 5.71 7.43 -19.26
CA ALA A 85 6.90 7.69 -18.46
C ALA A 85 6.64 7.22 -17.03
N LYS A 86 7.47 6.29 -16.54
CA LYS A 86 7.37 5.79 -15.17
C LYS A 86 8.13 6.69 -14.21
N LEU A 87 7.59 6.83 -13.01
CA LEU A 87 8.26 7.54 -11.91
C LEU A 87 9.36 6.66 -11.34
N LYS A 88 10.58 7.19 -11.27
CA LYS A 88 11.73 6.48 -10.69
C LYS A 88 11.65 6.51 -9.17
N VAL A 89 11.70 5.33 -8.58
CA VAL A 89 11.56 5.13 -7.14
C VAL A 89 12.85 4.61 -6.53
N ALA A 90 13.26 5.26 -5.45
CA ALA A 90 14.29 4.77 -4.54
C ALA A 90 13.64 4.22 -3.26
N ILE A 91 14.21 3.17 -2.67
CA ILE A 91 13.81 2.67 -1.35
C ILE A 91 14.96 2.94 -0.38
N ASN A 92 14.76 3.80 0.61
CA ASN A 92 15.72 4.00 1.69
C ASN A 92 15.38 3.08 2.87
N GLY A 93 16.27 2.14 3.20
CA GLY A 93 16.04 1.14 4.24
C GLY A 93 15.38 -0.12 3.69
N PHE A 94 16.20 -1.11 3.31
CA PHE A 94 15.73 -2.39 2.77
C PHE A 94 15.42 -3.45 3.84
N GLY A 95 14.80 -2.97 4.93
CA GLY A 95 14.27 -3.79 6.01
C GLY A 95 12.97 -4.50 5.66
N ARG A 96 12.16 -4.84 6.68
CA ARG A 96 10.87 -5.52 6.50
C ARG A 96 9.95 -4.77 5.53
N ILE A 97 9.73 -3.47 5.75
CA ILE A 97 8.83 -2.66 4.93
C ILE A 97 9.38 -2.45 3.52
N GLY A 98 10.66 -2.08 3.37
CA GLY A 98 11.28 -1.88 2.05
C GLY A 98 11.23 -3.11 1.15
N ARG A 99 11.50 -4.31 1.69
CA ARG A 99 11.39 -5.57 0.93
C ARG A 99 9.95 -5.92 0.59
N ASN A 100 9.02 -5.70 1.52
CA ASN A 100 7.58 -5.89 1.26
C ASN A 100 7.10 -4.96 0.16
N PHE A 101 7.49 -3.69 0.18
CA PHE A 101 7.17 -2.72 -0.86
C PHE A 101 7.65 -3.22 -2.23
N LEU A 102 8.91 -3.67 -2.34
CA LEU A 102 9.44 -4.19 -3.62
C LEU A 102 8.66 -5.41 -4.10
N ARG A 103 8.36 -6.38 -3.22
CA ARG A 103 7.55 -7.56 -3.57
C ARG A 103 6.14 -7.17 -4.02
N CYS A 104 5.49 -6.23 -3.33
CA CYS A 104 4.17 -5.72 -3.71
C CYS A 104 4.19 -4.97 -5.04
N TRP A 105 5.20 -4.12 -5.27
CA TRP A 105 5.39 -3.42 -6.54
C TRP A 105 5.61 -4.39 -7.70
N HIS A 106 6.45 -5.41 -7.50
CA HIS A 106 6.71 -6.44 -8.51
C HIS A 106 5.44 -7.20 -8.91
N GLY A 107 4.56 -7.49 -7.95
CA GLY A 107 3.27 -8.15 -8.21
C GLY A 107 2.24 -7.30 -8.98
N ARG A 108 2.48 -6.00 -9.21
CA ARG A 108 1.58 -5.11 -9.95
C ARG A 108 1.98 -5.03 -11.43
N LYS A 109 1.09 -5.47 -12.32
CA LYS A 109 1.32 -5.52 -13.78
C LYS A 109 1.49 -4.12 -14.40
N ASP A 110 0.63 -3.18 -14.03
CA ASP A 110 0.55 -1.84 -14.64
C ASP A 110 0.91 -0.75 -13.62
N SER A 111 2.08 -0.91 -12.99
CA SER A 111 2.57 0.09 -12.03
C SER A 111 3.16 1.31 -12.77
N PRO A 112 2.77 2.55 -12.40
CA PRO A 112 3.41 3.77 -12.90
C PRO A 112 4.80 3.99 -12.27
N LEU A 113 5.18 3.15 -11.31
CA LEU A 113 6.45 3.24 -10.59
C LEU A 113 7.49 2.32 -11.22
N ASP A 114 8.74 2.76 -11.19
CA ASP A 114 9.91 1.96 -11.54
C ASP A 114 10.93 2.00 -10.40
N VAL A 115 11.10 0.88 -9.68
CA VAL A 115 12.07 0.80 -8.57
C VAL A 115 13.46 0.60 -9.17
N VAL A 116 14.29 1.62 -9.07
CA VAL A 116 15.62 1.65 -9.74
C VAL A 116 16.77 1.51 -8.75
N VAL A 117 16.56 1.84 -7.47
CA VAL A 117 17.62 1.81 -6.45
C VAL A 117 17.08 1.51 -5.06
N VAL A 118 17.86 0.77 -4.28
CA VAL A 118 17.64 0.54 -2.85
C VAL A 118 18.89 0.93 -2.06
N ASN A 119 18.71 1.61 -0.93
CA ASN A 119 19.79 1.85 0.02
C ASN A 119 19.71 0.82 1.16
N ASP A 120 20.75 0.01 1.30
CA ASP A 120 20.87 -1.03 2.32
C ASP A 120 22.30 -1.17 2.84
N SER A 121 22.47 -1.14 4.15
CA SER A 121 23.79 -1.26 4.79
C SER A 121 24.36 -2.68 4.75
N GLY A 122 23.54 -3.69 4.42
CA GLY A 122 23.96 -5.07 4.27
C GLY A 122 24.56 -5.39 2.89
N GLY A 123 24.44 -4.47 1.93
CA GLY A 123 24.94 -4.64 0.57
C GLY A 123 24.19 -5.71 -0.26
N VAL A 124 24.64 -5.90 -1.50
CA VAL A 124 23.94 -6.72 -2.52
C VAL A 124 23.65 -8.16 -2.09
N LYS A 125 24.59 -8.81 -1.41
CA LYS A 125 24.42 -10.21 -0.96
C LYS A 125 23.30 -10.36 0.05
N ASN A 126 23.27 -9.49 1.07
CA ASN A 126 22.22 -9.55 2.09
C ASN A 126 20.87 -9.09 1.51
N ALA A 127 20.87 -8.00 0.73
CA ALA A 127 19.66 -7.49 0.09
C ALA A 127 19.00 -8.56 -0.79
N SER A 128 19.75 -9.21 -1.68
CA SER A 128 19.22 -10.27 -2.56
C SER A 128 18.73 -11.49 -1.78
N HIS A 129 19.49 -11.96 -0.79
CA HIS A 129 19.11 -13.12 0.01
C HIS A 129 17.82 -12.87 0.80
N LEU A 130 17.74 -11.75 1.52
CA LEU A 130 16.58 -11.39 2.33
C LEU A 130 15.37 -10.98 1.48
N LEU A 131 15.59 -10.52 0.24
CA LEU A 131 14.50 -10.33 -0.70
C LEU A 131 13.96 -11.67 -1.19
N LYS A 132 14.82 -12.66 -1.45
CA LYS A 132 14.41 -13.98 -1.94
C LYS A 132 13.74 -14.83 -0.86
N TYR A 133 14.26 -14.83 0.36
CA TYR A 133 13.80 -15.68 1.45
C TYR A 133 13.29 -14.81 2.61
N ASP A 134 12.01 -14.97 2.93
CA ASP A 134 11.37 -14.27 4.05
C ASP A 134 10.61 -15.28 4.91
N SER A 135 10.75 -15.22 6.23
CA SER A 135 10.15 -16.20 7.15
C SER A 135 8.63 -16.08 7.26
N LEU A 136 8.05 -14.92 6.96
CA LEU A 136 6.60 -14.68 7.05
C LEU A 136 5.94 -14.83 5.68
N LEU A 137 6.56 -14.29 4.63
CA LEU A 137 6.01 -14.32 3.27
C LEU A 137 6.48 -15.53 2.44
N GLY A 138 7.42 -16.31 2.96
CA GLY A 138 8.06 -17.42 2.25
C GLY A 138 8.99 -16.95 1.13
N THR A 139 9.31 -17.89 0.25
CA THR A 139 10.22 -17.67 -0.89
C THR A 139 9.54 -16.80 -1.95
N PHE A 140 10.21 -15.72 -2.35
CA PHE A 140 9.74 -14.84 -3.40
C PHE A 140 9.79 -15.55 -4.76
N LYS A 141 8.64 -15.63 -5.44
CA LYS A 141 8.47 -16.27 -6.75
C LYS A 141 8.92 -15.38 -7.91
N ALA A 142 10.10 -14.77 -7.76
CA ALA A 142 10.80 -14.03 -8.80
C ALA A 142 12.23 -14.56 -8.92
N ASP A 143 12.82 -14.45 -10.10
CA ASP A 143 14.23 -14.72 -10.35
C ASP A 143 15.08 -13.57 -9.81
N VAL A 144 15.58 -13.74 -8.58
CA VAL A 144 16.43 -12.76 -7.90
C VAL A 144 17.89 -13.18 -8.08
N LYS A 145 18.67 -12.37 -8.80
CA LYS A 145 20.07 -12.62 -9.11
C LYS A 145 20.96 -11.46 -8.69
N ILE A 146 22.17 -11.77 -8.27
CA ILE A 146 23.24 -10.79 -8.14
C ILE A 146 23.85 -10.61 -9.53
N VAL A 147 23.90 -9.38 -10.03
CA VAL A 147 24.52 -9.05 -11.32
C VAL A 147 25.98 -8.68 -11.10
N ASP A 148 26.23 -7.81 -10.12
CA ASP A 148 27.56 -7.33 -9.73
C ASP A 148 27.57 -6.91 -8.24
N ASN A 149 28.61 -6.20 -7.80
CA ASN A 149 28.78 -5.78 -6.41
C ASN A 149 27.79 -4.68 -5.95
N GLU A 150 27.10 -4.03 -6.88
CA GLU A 150 26.17 -2.92 -6.62
C GLU A 150 24.79 -3.13 -7.26
N THR A 151 24.51 -4.28 -7.88
CA THR A 151 23.27 -4.47 -8.66
C THR A 151 22.66 -5.84 -8.44
N ILE A 152 21.35 -5.85 -8.19
CA ILE A 152 20.51 -7.06 -8.24
C ILE A 152 19.59 -7.00 -9.46
N SER A 153 19.22 -8.17 -9.98
CA SER A 153 18.17 -8.34 -10.98
C SER A 153 16.98 -9.07 -10.35
N VAL A 154 15.77 -8.59 -10.62
CA VAL A 154 14.51 -9.21 -10.21
C VAL A 154 13.66 -9.41 -11.48
N ASP A 155 13.58 -10.65 -11.97
CA ASP A 155 12.97 -11.01 -13.27
C ASP A 155 13.49 -10.13 -14.42
N GLY A 156 14.80 -9.90 -14.47
CA GLY A 156 15.46 -9.09 -15.49
C GLY A 156 15.44 -7.59 -15.23
N LYS A 157 14.68 -7.09 -14.24
CA LYS A 157 14.71 -5.68 -13.84
C LYS A 157 15.91 -5.40 -12.96
N LEU A 158 16.77 -4.49 -13.41
CA LEU A 158 17.98 -4.09 -12.69
C LEU A 158 17.66 -3.07 -11.59
N ILE A 159 18.17 -3.32 -10.39
CA ILE A 159 17.99 -2.46 -9.23
C ILE A 159 19.35 -2.26 -8.59
N LYS A 160 19.82 -1.01 -8.58
CA LYS A 160 21.07 -0.64 -7.92
C LYS A 160 20.91 -0.76 -6.40
N VAL A 161 21.94 -1.23 -5.72
CA VAL A 161 22.05 -1.30 -4.28
C VAL A 161 23.18 -0.35 -3.88
N VAL A 162 22.80 0.71 -3.19
CA VAL A 162 23.75 1.64 -2.58
C VAL A 162 23.79 1.40 -1.07
N SER A 163 24.85 1.87 -0.41
CA SER A 163 25.00 1.73 1.03
C SER A 163 25.58 3.01 1.62
N ASN A 164 24.70 3.89 2.11
CA ASN A 164 25.11 5.06 2.89
C ASN A 164 24.14 5.31 4.04
N ARG A 165 24.69 5.70 5.20
CA ARG A 165 23.88 6.06 6.38
C ARG A 165 23.41 7.50 6.36
N ASP A 166 24.10 8.37 5.63
CA ASP A 166 23.70 9.76 5.46
C ASP A 166 22.91 9.94 4.15
N PRO A 167 21.60 10.25 4.24
CA PRO A 167 20.78 10.54 3.07
C PRO A 167 21.35 11.58 2.10
N LEU A 168 22.12 12.55 2.59
CA LEU A 168 22.71 13.62 1.75
C LEU A 168 23.76 13.10 0.77
N GLN A 169 24.34 11.94 1.04
CA GLN A 169 25.39 11.33 0.23
C GLN A 169 24.82 10.29 -0.76
N LEU A 170 23.49 10.14 -0.82
CA LEU A 170 22.85 9.21 -1.76
C LEU A 170 22.71 9.86 -3.14
N PRO A 171 22.91 9.11 -4.23
CA PRO A 171 22.99 9.67 -5.59
C PRO A 171 21.61 9.92 -6.22
N TRP A 172 20.67 10.55 -5.50
CA TRP A 172 19.30 10.72 -5.97
C TRP A 172 19.19 11.64 -7.19
N ALA A 173 19.93 12.76 -7.18
CA ALA A 173 20.00 13.68 -8.32
C ALA A 173 20.55 12.97 -9.58
N GLU A 174 21.66 12.24 -9.44
CA GLU A 174 22.32 11.51 -10.52
C GLU A 174 21.37 10.46 -11.16
N LEU A 175 20.63 9.74 -10.32
CA LEU A 175 19.71 8.70 -10.78
C LEU A 175 18.35 9.26 -11.26
N GLY A 176 18.09 10.55 -11.00
CA GLY A 176 16.84 11.23 -11.34
C GLY A 176 15.66 10.69 -10.56
N ILE A 177 15.80 10.50 -9.25
CA ILE A 177 14.77 9.90 -8.39
C ILE A 177 13.58 10.84 -8.22
N ASP A 178 12.39 10.37 -8.56
CA ASP A 178 11.15 11.11 -8.35
C ASP A 178 10.61 10.90 -6.94
N ILE A 179 10.60 9.65 -6.46
CA ILE A 179 10.02 9.29 -5.16
C ILE A 179 11.02 8.48 -4.35
N VAL A 180 11.22 8.87 -3.10
CA VAL A 180 11.89 8.04 -2.08
C VAL A 180 10.86 7.43 -1.15
N ILE A 181 10.91 6.11 -0.99
CA ILE A 181 10.20 5.39 0.06
C ILE A 181 11.13 5.33 1.28
N GLU A 182 10.83 6.13 2.29
CA GLU A 182 11.60 6.20 3.53
C GLU A 182 11.12 5.14 4.52
N GLY A 183 11.80 4.00 4.51
CA GLY A 183 11.47 2.80 5.25
C GLY A 183 12.46 2.44 6.37
N THR A 184 13.38 3.34 6.74
CA THR A 184 14.34 3.09 7.83
C THR A 184 13.71 3.22 9.21
N GLY A 185 12.68 4.07 9.35
CA GLY A 185 12.11 4.48 10.63
C GLY A 185 12.96 5.48 11.41
N VAL A 186 14.09 5.92 10.86
CA VAL A 186 14.99 6.91 11.48
C VAL A 186 14.59 8.33 11.06
N PHE A 187 14.37 8.55 9.77
CA PHE A 187 14.11 9.86 9.19
C PHE A 187 12.60 10.11 9.06
N VAL A 188 11.95 10.30 10.21
CA VAL A 188 10.48 10.44 10.30
C VAL A 188 10.01 11.87 10.53
N ASP A 189 10.91 12.85 10.56
CA ASP A 189 10.61 14.28 10.70
C ASP A 189 10.97 15.05 9.42
N GLY A 190 10.51 16.31 9.34
CA GLY A 190 10.77 17.20 8.19
C GLY A 190 12.26 17.37 7.90
N PRO A 191 13.11 17.72 8.88
CA PRO A 191 14.55 17.87 8.66
C PRO A 191 15.25 16.58 8.23
N GLY A 192 14.90 15.43 8.81
CA GLY A 192 15.50 14.14 8.49
C GLY A 192 15.11 13.67 7.08
N ALA A 193 13.81 13.61 6.79
CA ALA A 193 13.32 13.19 5.47
C ALA A 193 13.70 14.20 4.37
N GLY A 194 13.76 15.50 4.71
CA GLY A 194 14.17 16.57 3.80
C GLY A 194 15.59 16.43 3.26
N LYS A 195 16.47 15.65 3.93
CA LYS A 195 17.79 15.34 3.38
C LYS A 195 17.73 14.57 2.06
N HIS A 196 16.70 13.76 1.82
CA HIS A 196 16.52 13.11 0.53
C HIS A 196 16.16 14.09 -0.58
N ILE A 197 15.37 15.13 -0.26
CA ILE A 197 15.07 16.21 -1.21
C ILE A 197 16.36 16.97 -1.54
N GLN A 198 17.16 17.28 -0.53
CA GLN A 198 18.47 17.93 -0.71
C GLN A 198 19.45 17.10 -1.55
N ALA A 199 19.38 15.77 -1.45
CA ALA A 199 20.15 14.85 -2.29
C ALA A 199 19.63 14.74 -3.75
N GLY A 200 18.49 15.36 -4.05
CA GLY A 200 17.93 15.49 -5.40
C GLY A 200 16.67 14.67 -5.69
N ALA A 201 16.06 14.02 -4.69
CA ALA A 201 14.75 13.42 -4.87
C ALA A 201 13.65 14.49 -4.93
N LYS A 202 12.58 14.25 -5.69
CA LYS A 202 11.47 15.22 -5.80
C LYS A 202 10.44 15.10 -4.68
N LYS A 203 10.17 13.89 -4.20
CA LYS A 203 9.18 13.62 -3.16
C LYS A 203 9.62 12.47 -2.24
N VAL A 204 9.21 12.53 -0.97
CA VAL A 204 9.50 11.50 0.04
C VAL A 204 8.20 11.00 0.65
N ILE A 205 8.05 9.68 0.74
CA ILE A 205 6.94 9.01 1.43
C ILE A 205 7.51 8.26 2.62
N ILE A 206 7.17 8.72 3.82
CA ILE A 206 7.57 8.08 5.09
C ILE A 206 6.62 6.92 5.37
N THR A 207 7.14 5.71 5.59
CA THR A 207 6.33 4.52 5.86
C THR A 207 6.03 4.32 7.36
N ALA A 208 5.92 5.43 8.09
CA ALA A 208 5.69 5.50 9.54
C ALA A 208 5.00 6.84 9.87
N PRO A 209 4.41 6.98 11.07
CA PRO A 209 3.91 8.28 11.53
C PRO A 209 5.02 9.32 11.51
N ALA A 210 4.74 10.45 10.87
CA ALA A 210 5.65 11.58 10.91
C ALA A 210 5.75 12.17 12.33
N LYS A 211 6.93 12.72 12.65
CA LYS A 211 7.15 13.55 13.83
C LYS A 211 7.05 15.01 13.40
N GLY A 212 6.10 15.74 13.98
CA GLY A 212 5.77 17.11 13.57
C GLY A 212 4.39 17.16 12.92
N ALA A 213 3.68 18.27 13.13
CA ALA A 213 2.32 18.48 12.61
C ALA A 213 2.32 19.02 11.16
N ASP A 214 3.49 19.33 10.62
CA ASP A 214 3.73 19.95 9.31
C ASP A 214 3.77 18.94 8.16
N ILE A 215 3.89 17.65 8.45
CA ILE A 215 3.90 16.60 7.42
C ILE A 215 2.49 16.03 7.25
N PRO A 216 1.82 16.28 6.11
CA PRO A 216 0.50 15.74 5.88
C PRO A 216 0.54 14.22 5.81
N THR A 217 -0.46 13.60 6.43
CA THR A 217 -0.60 12.16 6.56
C THR A 217 -1.82 11.69 5.80
N TYR A 218 -1.62 10.70 4.93
CA TYR A 218 -2.69 10.17 4.08
C TYR A 218 -2.85 8.67 4.34
N VAL A 219 -4.11 8.24 4.47
CA VAL A 219 -4.52 6.85 4.59
C VAL A 219 -5.44 6.54 3.43
N VAL A 220 -5.04 5.56 2.61
CA VAL A 220 -5.79 5.15 1.42
C VAL A 220 -7.15 4.56 1.82
N GLY A 221 -8.21 5.01 1.16
CA GLY A 221 -9.61 4.72 1.45
C GLY A 221 -10.26 5.70 2.44
N VAL A 222 -9.47 6.55 3.11
CA VAL A 222 -9.94 7.48 4.13
C VAL A 222 -9.90 8.91 3.62
N ASN A 223 -8.69 9.44 3.41
CA ASN A 223 -8.45 10.85 3.07
C ASN A 223 -7.45 11.04 1.92
N GLU A 224 -7.22 10.01 1.09
CA GLU A 224 -6.32 10.09 -0.08
C GLU A 224 -6.78 11.11 -1.13
N LYS A 225 -8.07 11.46 -1.13
CA LYS A 225 -8.64 12.47 -2.03
C LYS A 225 -8.19 13.90 -1.67
N ASP A 226 -7.71 14.09 -0.45
CA ASP A 226 -7.21 15.38 0.04
C ASP A 226 -5.72 15.55 -0.30
N TYR A 227 -5.11 14.57 -0.97
CA TYR A 227 -3.75 14.70 -1.46
C TYR A 227 -3.68 15.72 -2.59
N ASP A 228 -2.80 16.69 -2.41
CA ASP A 228 -2.40 17.64 -3.45
C ASP A 228 -0.87 17.55 -3.63
N HIS A 229 -0.44 17.47 -4.89
CA HIS A 229 0.98 17.35 -5.23
C HIS A 229 1.78 18.56 -4.76
N GLU A 230 1.21 19.76 -4.83
CA GLU A 230 1.90 21.03 -4.59
C GLU A 230 2.02 21.37 -3.09
N VAL A 231 1.18 20.76 -2.24
CA VAL A 231 1.11 21.10 -0.81
C VAL A 231 2.37 20.70 -0.04
N ALA A 232 2.89 19.49 -0.27
CA ALA A 232 4.05 18.99 0.46
C ALA A 232 4.89 18.01 -0.34
N ASN A 233 6.21 18.18 -0.29
CA ASN A 233 7.18 17.25 -0.88
C ASN A 233 7.53 16.07 0.04
N ILE A 234 7.06 16.09 1.29
CA ILE A 234 7.23 15.02 2.27
C ILE A 234 5.84 14.68 2.79
N VAL A 235 5.48 13.40 2.72
CA VAL A 235 4.18 12.90 3.20
C VAL A 235 4.38 11.66 4.05
N SER A 236 3.44 11.37 4.95
CA SER A 236 3.43 10.15 5.74
C SER A 236 2.30 9.21 5.31
N ASN A 237 2.60 7.92 5.23
CA ASN A 237 1.60 6.86 5.06
C ASN A 237 1.14 6.28 6.42
N ALA A 238 1.25 7.07 7.49
CA ALA A 238 0.85 6.75 8.85
C ALA A 238 1.50 5.47 9.42
N SER A 239 0.92 4.91 10.50
CA SER A 239 1.29 3.60 11.04
C SER A 239 0.41 2.48 10.47
N CYS A 240 0.85 1.23 10.63
CA CYS A 240 0.02 0.07 10.33
C CYS A 240 -1.28 0.03 11.16
N THR A 241 -1.22 0.43 12.44
CA THR A 241 -2.41 0.53 13.30
C THR A 241 -3.39 1.60 12.78
N THR A 242 -2.87 2.74 12.34
CA THR A 242 -3.69 3.82 11.76
C THR A 242 -4.36 3.37 10.46
N ASN A 243 -3.62 2.71 9.57
CA ASN A 243 -4.19 2.17 8.32
C ASN A 243 -5.24 1.09 8.58
N CYS A 244 -5.09 0.32 9.66
CA CYS A 244 -6.09 -0.67 10.07
C CYS A 244 -7.36 0.00 10.64
N LEU A 245 -7.20 0.98 11.53
CA LEU A 245 -8.30 1.54 12.31
C LEU A 245 -9.08 2.64 11.58
N ALA A 246 -8.41 3.50 10.82
CA ALA A 246 -9.02 4.71 10.24
C ALA A 246 -10.21 4.44 9.31
N PRO A 247 -10.22 3.38 8.46
CA PRO A 247 -11.40 3.06 7.66
C PRO A 247 -12.65 2.74 8.50
N PHE A 248 -12.49 2.03 9.62
CA PHE A 248 -13.62 1.73 10.52
C PHE A 248 -14.14 2.99 11.20
N VAL A 249 -13.23 3.84 11.67
CA VAL A 249 -13.60 5.13 12.30
C VAL A 249 -14.36 6.00 11.30
N LYS A 250 -13.90 6.09 10.05
CA LYS A 250 -14.59 6.84 8.99
C LYS A 250 -16.03 6.37 8.77
N VAL A 251 -16.25 5.06 8.61
CA VAL A 251 -17.61 4.52 8.42
C VAL A 251 -18.49 4.79 9.64
N MET A 252 -17.95 4.62 10.85
CA MET A 252 -18.70 4.92 12.07
C MET A 252 -19.09 6.39 12.17
N ASP A 253 -18.17 7.29 11.85
CA ASP A 253 -18.42 8.74 11.88
C ASP A 253 -19.45 9.16 10.81
N GLU A 254 -19.29 8.65 9.59
CA GLU A 254 -20.21 8.94 8.48
C GLU A 254 -21.64 8.40 8.69
N GLU A 255 -21.81 7.27 9.40
CA GLU A 255 -23.14 6.67 9.63
C GLU A 255 -23.76 7.09 10.96
N LEU A 256 -22.98 7.12 12.04
CA LEU A 256 -23.48 7.40 13.39
C LEU A 256 -23.40 8.88 13.76
N GLY A 257 -22.43 9.62 13.22
CA GLY A 257 -22.36 11.08 13.37
C GLY A 257 -23.57 11.77 12.75
N LYS A 258 -24.04 11.27 11.59
CA LYS A 258 -25.29 11.74 10.97
C LYS A 258 -26.51 11.46 11.83
N GLN A 259 -26.55 10.36 12.59
CA GLN A 259 -27.67 10.05 13.50
C GLN A 259 -27.67 10.95 14.74
N SER A 260 -26.50 11.29 15.31
CA SER A 260 -26.43 12.25 16.41
C SER A 260 -26.85 13.65 15.98
N ASP A 261 -26.50 14.07 14.76
CA ASP A 261 -26.93 15.37 14.23
C ASP A 261 -28.46 15.39 14.00
N LEU A 262 -29.04 14.31 13.48
CA LEU A 262 -30.49 14.17 13.30
C LEU A 262 -31.27 14.14 14.64
N LEU A 263 -30.70 13.52 15.68
CA LEU A 263 -31.29 13.53 17.03
C LEU A 263 -31.21 14.91 17.69
N ASN A 264 -30.15 15.68 17.42
CA ASN A 264 -29.99 17.04 17.93
C ASN A 264 -30.89 18.04 17.18
N ASP A 265 -31.12 17.85 15.88
CA ASP A 265 -32.00 18.72 15.07
C ASP A 265 -33.49 18.58 15.43
N HIS A 266 -33.88 17.46 16.06
CA HIS A 266 -35.23 17.27 16.62
C HIS A 266 -35.42 17.77 18.05
N SER A 267 -34.39 18.36 18.67
CA SER A 267 -34.45 18.88 20.05
C SER A 267 -34.69 20.39 20.15
N VAL A 268 -34.92 21.06 19.02
CA VAL A 268 -35.30 22.49 18.95
C VAL A 268 -36.62 22.63 18.18
N ASN A 269 -37.73 22.36 18.85
CA ASN A 269 -39.06 22.93 18.58
C ASN A 269 -39.91 22.88 19.84
#